data_AF-A0AAE1XFE9-F1
#
_entry.id   AF-A0AAE1XFE9-F1
#
_cell.length_a   1.000
_cell.length_b   1.000
_cell.length_c   1.000
_cell.angle_alpha   90.00
_cell.angle_beta   90.00
_cell.angle_gamma   90.00
#
_symmetry.space_group_name_H-M   'P 1'
#
loop_
_entity.id
_entity.type
_entity.pdbx_description
1 polymer ?
#
loop_
_entity_poly.entity_id
_entity_poly.type
_entity_poly.pdbx_seq_one_letter_code
_entity_poly.pdbx_strand_id
1 'polypeptide(L)'
;MDDMWSTETWDDLKRLFPDDNNGSRVLITTRLSNVAVCASSSPLHQMRFLNEEWSWNLLQEKVFDQQSCPLELERIGRIIPKSCG
;
A
#
# COMPACT_ATOMS: atom_id res chain seq x y z
N MET A 1 6.19 1.01 -10.84
CA MET A 1 5.35 0.05 -11.58
C MET A 1 4.30 -0.45 -10.63
N ASP A 2 3.04 -0.30 -11.02
CA ASP A 2 1.92 -0.66 -10.17
C ASP A 2 1.35 -2.02 -10.58
N ASP A 3 0.90 -2.79 -9.59
CA ASP A 3 0.16 -4.04 -9.74
C ASP A 3 0.81 -5.06 -10.69
N MET A 4 2.03 -5.52 -10.40
CA MET A 4 2.73 -6.48 -11.26
C MET A 4 2.24 -7.93 -11.05
N TRP A 5 1.87 -8.58 -12.17
CA TRP A 5 1.18 -9.88 -12.18
C TRP A 5 2.07 -11.10 -12.41
N SER A 6 3.25 -10.96 -13.02
CA SER A 6 4.15 -12.10 -13.29
C SER A 6 5.63 -11.74 -13.20
N THR A 7 6.46 -12.75 -12.94
CA THR A 7 7.92 -12.61 -12.92
C THR A 7 8.48 -12.43 -14.33
N GLU A 8 7.88 -13.04 -15.36
CA GLU A 8 8.35 -12.87 -16.74
C GLU A 8 8.21 -11.41 -17.19
N THR A 9 7.11 -10.75 -16.78
CA THR A 9 6.89 -9.34 -17.09
C THR A 9 7.99 -8.46 -16.50
N TRP A 10 8.44 -8.74 -15.28
CA TRP A 10 9.58 -8.05 -14.68
C TRP A 10 10.89 -8.36 -15.43
N ASP A 11 11.11 -9.61 -15.80
CA ASP A 11 12.33 -10.04 -16.49
C ASP A 11 12.49 -9.40 -17.87
N ASP A 12 11.38 -9.14 -18.57
CA ASP A 12 11.39 -8.42 -19.84
C ASP A 12 11.60 -6.91 -19.63
N LEU A 13 10.91 -6.31 -18.66
CA LEU A 13 10.99 -4.87 -18.39
C LEU A 13 12.35 -4.46 -17.81
N LYS A 14 12.94 -5.26 -16.92
CA LYS A 14 14.21 -4.91 -16.26
C LYS A 14 15.35 -4.68 -17.26
N ARG A 15 15.30 -5.36 -18.42
CA ARG A 15 16.27 -5.24 -19.51
C ARG A 15 16.24 -3.88 -20.20
N LEU A 16 15.15 -3.12 -20.04
CA LEU A 16 14.98 -1.79 -20.62
C LEU A 16 15.62 -0.70 -19.76
N PHE A 17 15.93 -0.98 -18.49
CA PHE A 17 16.54 -0.01 -17.59
C PHE A 17 18.07 -0.13 -17.61
N PRO A 18 18.81 0.97 -17.84
CA PRO A 18 20.26 0.95 -17.76
C PRO A 18 20.72 0.76 -16.31
N ASP A 19 21.77 -0.04 -16.11
CA ASP A 19 22.48 -0.18 -14.84
C ASP A 19 23.79 0.63 -14.91
N ASP A 20 23.65 1.95 -14.90
CA ASP A 20 24.72 2.93 -15.08
C ASP A 20 25.15 3.59 -13.75
N ASN A 21 24.69 3.07 -12.61
CA ASN A 21 24.92 3.61 -11.27
C ASN A 21 24.50 5.09 -11.08
N ASN A 22 23.55 5.60 -11.86
CA ASN A 22 23.09 7.00 -11.75
C ASN A 22 22.17 7.29 -10.53
N GLY A 23 21.84 6.27 -9.73
CA GLY A 23 21.00 6.39 -8.54
C GLY A 23 19.48 6.35 -8.79
N SER A 24 19.05 6.07 -10.02
CA SER A 24 17.64 5.81 -10.37
C SER A 24 17.10 4.61 -9.60
N ARG A 25 15.80 4.62 -9.28
CA ARG A 25 15.14 3.54 -8.53
C ARG A 25 13.82 3.16 -9.18
N VAL A 26 13.52 1.87 -9.16
CA VAL A 26 12.21 1.33 -9.56
C VAL A 26 11.47 0.88 -8.30
N LEU A 27 10.28 1.41 -8.09
CA LEU A 27 9.36 0.93 -7.06
C LEU A 27 8.31 0.03 -7.72
N ILE A 28 8.15 -1.19 -7.22
CA ILE A 28 7.16 -2.16 -7.70
C ILE A 28 6.15 -2.43 -6.59
N THR A 29 4.87 -2.40 -6.92
CA THR A 29 3.80 -2.92 -6.07
C THR A 29 3.25 -4.21 -6.69
N THR A 30 2.94 -5.19 -5.86
CA THR A 30 2.34 -6.46 -6.29
C THR A 30 1.62 -7.11 -5.12
N ARG A 31 0.59 -7.91 -5.42
CA ARG A 31 -0.11 -8.77 -4.45
C ARG A 31 0.55 -10.14 -4.31
N LEU A 32 1.54 -10.45 -5.17
CA LEU A 32 2.14 -11.76 -5.32
C LEU A 32 3.55 -11.78 -4.70
N SER A 33 3.73 -12.56 -3.63
CA SER A 33 5.00 -12.64 -2.91
C SER A 33 6.15 -13.16 -3.77
N ASN A 34 5.90 -14.10 -4.68
CA ASN A 34 6.90 -14.61 -5.62
C ASN A 34 7.39 -13.54 -6.59
N VAL A 35 6.49 -12.66 -7.08
CA VAL A 35 6.86 -11.52 -7.92
C VAL A 35 7.71 -10.53 -7.12
N ALA A 36 7.32 -10.23 -5.89
CA ALA A 36 8.08 -9.33 -5.01
C ALA A 36 9.50 -9.87 -4.75
N VAL A 37 9.63 -11.16 -4.41
CA VAL A 37 10.94 -11.81 -4.18
C VAL A 37 11.80 -11.80 -5.44
N CYS A 38 11.22 -12.12 -6.61
CA CYS A 38 11.94 -12.12 -7.88
C CYS A 38 12.43 -10.72 -8.29
N ALA A 39 11.60 -9.70 -8.05
CA ALA A 39 11.90 -8.34 -8.48
C ALA A 39 12.81 -7.56 -7.54
N SER A 40 13.02 -8.04 -6.31
CA SER A 40 13.68 -7.25 -5.29
C SER A 40 15.18 -7.46 -5.22
N SER A 41 15.91 -6.34 -5.23
CA SER A 41 17.32 -6.26 -4.85
C SER A 41 17.51 -5.75 -3.41
N SER A 42 16.42 -5.60 -2.65
CA SER A 42 16.37 -4.97 -1.33
C SER A 42 15.38 -5.71 -0.39
N PRO A 43 15.33 -5.37 0.91
CA PRO A 43 14.29 -5.91 1.79
C PRO A 43 12.89 -5.57 1.28
N LEU A 44 12.00 -6.58 1.24
CA LEU A 44 10.63 -6.41 0.79
C LEU A 44 9.84 -5.53 1.76
N HIS A 45 9.08 -4.58 1.22
CA HIS A 45 8.11 -3.83 2.01
C HIS A 45 6.76 -4.54 1.99
N GLN A 46 6.48 -5.32 3.04
CA GLN A 46 5.16 -5.92 3.23
C GLN A 46 4.22 -4.87 3.84
N MET A 47 3.23 -4.44 3.06
CA MET A 47 2.16 -3.55 3.53
C MET A 47 1.44 -4.21 4.70
N ARG A 48 1.28 -3.44 5.78
CA ARG A 48 0.56 -3.89 6.98
C ARG A 48 -0.86 -3.34 6.97
N PHE A 49 -1.76 -4.04 7.64
CA PHE A 49 -3.08 -3.49 7.95
C PHE A 49 -2.94 -2.26 8.83
N LEU A 50 -3.89 -1.34 8.70
CA LEU A 50 -4.05 -0.24 9.63
C LEU A 50 -4.48 -0.78 10.99
N ASN A 51 -3.99 -0.17 12.07
CA ASN A 51 -4.51 -0.45 13.41
C ASN A 51 -5.87 0.23 13.60
N GLU A 52 -6.54 -0.03 14.73
CA GLU A 52 -7.89 0.52 14.99
C GLU A 52 -7.91 2.06 14.97
N GLU A 53 -6.88 2.71 15.50
CA GLU A 53 -6.78 4.16 15.57
C GLU A 53 -6.60 4.77 14.17
N TRP A 54 -5.67 4.26 13.38
CA TRP A 54 -5.45 4.71 12.00
C TRP A 54 -6.66 4.42 11.11
N SER A 55 -7.34 3.29 11.32
CA SER A 55 -8.56 2.95 10.59
C SER A 55 -9.70 3.92 10.92
N TRP A 56 -9.85 4.30 12.20
CA TRP A 56 -10.80 5.32 12.63
C TRP A 56 -10.46 6.70 12.06
N ASN A 57 -9.20 7.12 12.13
CA ASN A 57 -8.75 8.40 11.59
C ASN A 57 -8.99 8.49 10.08
N LEU A 58 -8.69 7.42 9.34
CA LEU A 58 -8.96 7.35 7.91
C LEU A 58 -10.46 7.46 7.61
N LEU A 59 -11.31 6.75 8.37
CA LEU A 59 -12.76 6.84 8.19
C LEU A 59 -13.27 8.26 8.47
N GLN A 60 -12.80 8.89 9.54
CA GLN A 60 -13.15 10.26 9.88
C GLN A 60 -12.74 11.23 8.77
N GLU A 61 -11.52 11.10 8.25
CA GLU A 61 -11.02 11.94 7.15
C GLU A 61 -11.89 11.81 5.89
N LYS A 62 -12.31 10.58 5.54
CA LYS A 62 -13.10 10.31 4.34
C LYS A 62 -14.56 10.70 4.43
N VAL A 63 -15.17 10.58 5.61
CA VAL A 63 -16.62 10.84 5.80
C VAL A 63 -16.89 12.32 6.06
N PHE A 64 -15.98 13.01 6.75
CA PHE A 64 -16.19 14.39 7.21
C PHE A 64 -15.33 15.41 6.48
N ASP A 65 -14.68 15.04 5.36
CA ASP A 65 -13.83 15.94 4.55
C ASP A 65 -12.82 16.73 5.41
N GLN A 66 -12.08 16.02 6.27
CA GLN A 66 -11.11 16.57 7.24
C GLN A 66 -11.71 17.42 8.39
N GLN A 67 -13.04 17.53 8.48
CA GLN A 67 -13.70 18.08 9.66
C GLN A 67 -13.80 17.03 10.78
N SER A 68 -14.00 17.50 12.00
CA SER A 68 -14.21 16.62 13.14
C SER A 68 -15.54 15.88 13.03
N CYS A 69 -15.52 14.59 13.34
CA CYS A 69 -16.74 13.80 13.54
C CYS A 69 -17.59 14.44 14.64
N PRO A 70 -18.91 14.66 14.44
CA PRO A 70 -19.82 15.07 15.50
C PRO A 70 -19.79 14.08 16.69
N LEU A 71 -19.88 14.61 17.91
CA LEU A 71 -19.77 13.82 19.15
C LEU A 71 -20.83 12.72 19.24
N GLU A 72 -22.02 12.97 18.70
CA GLU A 72 -23.15 12.05 18.67
C GLU A 72 -22.85 10.80 17.83
N LEU A 73 -22.00 10.94 16.82
CA LEU A 73 -21.64 9.87 15.88
C LEU A 73 -20.36 9.15 16.27
N GLU A 74 -19.52 9.72 17.13
CA GLU A 74 -18.19 9.17 17.42
C GLU A 74 -18.24 7.72 17.94
N ARG A 75 -19.17 7.43 18.85
CA ARG A 75 -19.29 6.08 19.43
C ARG A 75 -19.60 5.03 18.37
N ILE A 76 -20.53 5.32 17.46
CA ILE A 76 -20.91 4.41 16.37
C ILE A 76 -19.81 4.37 15.33
N GLY A 77 -19.25 5.53 15.00
CA GLY A 77 -18.15 5.69 14.05
C GLY A 77 -16.94 4.81 14.39
N ARG A 78 -16.54 4.74 15.67
CA ARG A 78 -15.41 3.89 16.10
C ARG A 78 -15.68 2.38 16.00
N ILE A 79 -16.94 1.96 15.88
CA ILE A 79 -17.32 0.54 15.71
C ILE A 79 -17.21 0.13 14.24
N ILE A 80 -17.46 1.05 13.30
CA ILE A 80 -17.51 0.74 11.86
C ILE A 80 -16.18 0.15 11.35
N PRO A 81 -15.00 0.76 11.56
CA PRO A 81 -13.73 0.24 11.04
C PRO A 81 -13.39 -1.16 11.57
N LYS A 82 -13.87 -1.53 12.76
CA LYS A 82 -13.68 -2.86 13.35
C LYS A 82 -14.39 -3.96 12.56
N SER A 83 -15.35 -3.59 11.69
CA SER A 83 -16.08 -4.51 10.82
C SER A 83 -15.55 -4.54 9.38
N CYS A 84 -14.51 -3.77 9.06
CA CYS A 84 -14.00 -3.56 7.69
C CYS A 84 -12.67 -4.29 7.39
N GLY A 85 -12.31 -5.30 8.19
CA GLY A 85 -11.08 -6.09 8.06
C GLY A 85 -11.31 -7.49 7.52
#